data_AF-F0H116-F1
#
_entry.id   AF-F0H116-F1
#
_cell.length_a   1.000
_cell.length_b   1.000
_cell.length_c   1.000
_cell.angle_alpha   90.00
_cell.angle_beta   90.00
_cell.angle_gamma   90.00
#
_symmetry.space_group_name_H-M   'P 1'
#
loop_
_entity.id
_entity.type
_entity.pdbx_description
1 polymer ?
#
loop_
_entity_poly.entity_id
_entity_poly.type
_entity_poly.pdbx_seq_one_letter_code
_entity_poly.pdbx_strand_id
1 'polypeptide(L)'
;MINDQIKIDYEKIINENYQEYKKEYEKLLNNRKEYGATYKEEEIPTLYDAYFYSQEDYKLYDDMIDTFMSIVEKVTKEYVENESYRKLFALDPLTEKLILKDPGYNISTPIARFDVMYDGREDYKFCELNTDGSSAMLEDKSLADLMKETKAIEKLKEKYVIDHTDLLQSLVDSIEVLYYKTKKLKKK
;
A
#
# COMPACT_ATOMS: atom_id res chain seq x y z
N MET A 1 -15.81 -7.00 8.38
CA MET A 1 -14.39 -7.37 8.12
C MET A 1 -14.19 -7.19 6.63
N ILE A 2 -12.95 -6.98 6.19
CA ILE A 2 -12.67 -6.85 4.75
C ILE A 2 -13.11 -8.17 4.06
N ASN A 3 -14.14 -8.06 3.22
CA ASN A 3 -14.94 -9.13 2.60
C ASN A 3 -15.14 -10.42 3.43
N ASP A 4 -16.15 -10.41 4.32
CA ASP A 4 -16.47 -11.53 5.22
C ASP A 4 -16.66 -12.88 4.49
N GLN A 5 -17.29 -12.89 3.31
CA GLN A 5 -17.69 -14.15 2.68
C GLN A 5 -16.51 -14.89 2.02
N ILE A 6 -15.64 -14.17 1.31
CA ILE A 6 -14.46 -14.79 0.68
C ILE A 6 -13.49 -15.29 1.76
N LYS A 7 -13.36 -14.56 2.87
CA LYS A 7 -12.55 -14.96 4.02
C LYS A 7 -13.07 -16.24 4.67
N ILE A 8 -14.37 -16.32 4.94
CA ILE A 8 -15.02 -17.52 5.50
C ILE A 8 -14.80 -18.72 4.58
N ASP A 9 -14.94 -18.54 3.26
CA ASP A 9 -14.71 -19.62 2.30
C ASP A 9 -13.24 -20.06 2.26
N TYR A 10 -12.30 -19.11 2.34
CA TYR A 10 -10.87 -19.42 2.40
C TYR A 10 -10.51 -20.22 3.65
N GLU A 11 -11.01 -19.82 4.82
CA GLU A 11 -10.83 -20.56 6.07
C GLU A 11 -11.47 -21.95 6.00
N LYS A 12 -12.65 -22.07 5.38
CA LYS A 12 -13.30 -23.36 5.18
C LYS A 12 -12.46 -24.28 4.30
N ILE A 13 -11.93 -23.79 3.17
CA ILE A 13 -11.03 -24.54 2.28
C ILE A 13 -9.85 -25.08 3.09
N ILE A 14 -9.18 -24.22 3.86
CA ILE A 14 -8.03 -24.61 4.68
C ILE A 14 -8.40 -25.67 5.71
N ASN A 15 -9.52 -25.47 6.43
CA ASN A 15 -9.92 -26.37 7.52
C ASN A 15 -10.37 -27.75 7.03
N GLU A 16 -10.97 -27.85 5.83
CA GLU A 16 -11.39 -29.12 5.24
C GLU A 16 -10.21 -30.07 4.99
N ASN A 17 -9.04 -29.55 4.63
CA ASN A 17 -7.81 -30.35 4.41
C ASN A 17 -6.61 -29.79 5.20
N TYR A 18 -6.81 -29.44 6.47
CA TYR A 18 -5.81 -28.72 7.28
C TYR A 18 -4.40 -29.33 7.28
N GLN A 19 -4.29 -30.67 7.34
CA GLN A 19 -2.98 -31.33 7.33
C GLN A 19 -2.22 -31.17 6.01
N GLU A 20 -2.93 -31.03 4.89
CA GLU A 20 -2.32 -30.76 3.60
C GLU A 20 -1.84 -29.31 3.52
N TYR A 21 -2.70 -28.36 3.87
CA TYR A 21 -2.37 -26.94 3.84
C TYR A 21 -1.29 -26.55 4.86
N LYS A 22 -1.22 -27.24 6.01
CA LYS A 22 -0.09 -27.09 6.94
C LYS A 22 1.25 -27.46 6.29
N LYS A 23 1.30 -28.57 5.55
CA LYS A 23 2.51 -28.99 4.83
C LYS A 23 2.85 -28.03 3.69
N GLU A 24 1.82 -27.48 3.03
CA GLU A 24 2.04 -26.45 2.01
C GLU A 24 2.56 -25.15 2.62
N TYR A 25 2.03 -24.72 3.76
CA TYR A 25 2.56 -23.59 4.51
C TYR A 25 4.05 -23.77 4.84
N GLU A 26 4.47 -24.95 5.32
CA GLU A 26 5.90 -25.24 5.55
C GLU A 26 6.75 -25.07 4.28
N LYS A 27 6.24 -25.47 3.10
CA LYS A 27 6.92 -25.23 1.82
C LYS A 27 6.96 -23.76 1.45
N LEU A 28 5.85 -23.05 1.63
CA LEU A 28 5.75 -21.62 1.38
C LEU A 28 6.79 -20.84 2.20
N LEU A 29 6.95 -21.17 3.48
CA LEU A 29 7.98 -20.56 4.34
C LEU A 29 9.39 -20.79 3.77
N ASN A 30 9.69 -22.00 3.28
CA ASN A 30 11.01 -22.30 2.72
C ASN A 30 11.30 -21.60 1.38
N ASN A 31 10.27 -21.23 0.62
CA ASN A 31 10.42 -20.63 -0.70
C ASN A 31 10.55 -19.10 -0.69
N ARG A 32 10.36 -18.43 0.45
CA ARG A 32 10.35 -16.94 0.54
C ARG A 32 11.52 -16.26 -0.16
N LYS A 33 12.74 -16.77 0.02
CA LYS A 33 13.95 -16.19 -0.59
C LYS A 33 13.91 -16.25 -2.11
N GLU A 34 13.38 -17.33 -2.69
CA GLU A 34 13.31 -17.51 -4.13
C GLU A 34 12.37 -16.48 -4.80
N TYR A 35 11.36 -16.02 -4.06
CA TYR A 35 10.38 -15.02 -4.51
C TYR A 35 10.78 -13.58 -4.11
N GLY A 36 11.93 -13.41 -3.46
CA GLY A 36 12.35 -12.10 -2.95
C GLY A 36 11.52 -11.59 -1.77
N ALA A 37 10.79 -12.46 -1.08
CA ALA A 37 10.04 -12.12 0.15
C ALA A 37 11.01 -11.99 1.34
N THR A 38 11.96 -11.07 1.21
CA THR A 38 13.00 -10.76 2.18
C THR A 38 13.08 -9.26 2.43
N TYR A 39 13.39 -8.87 3.66
CA TYR A 39 13.84 -7.53 3.97
C TYR A 39 15.36 -7.58 4.17
N LYS A 40 16.09 -7.05 3.18
CA LYS A 40 17.55 -7.29 3.05
C LYS A 40 17.82 -8.81 2.97
N GLU A 41 18.56 -9.36 3.92
CA GLU A 41 18.93 -10.78 3.97
C GLU A 41 17.94 -11.64 4.80
N GLU A 42 17.03 -10.99 5.53
CA GLU A 42 16.10 -11.64 6.45
C GLU A 42 14.78 -11.99 5.74
N GLU A 43 14.28 -13.20 5.98
CA GLU A 43 12.98 -13.62 5.43
C GLU A 43 11.83 -12.92 6.14
N ILE A 44 10.83 -12.49 5.37
CA ILE A 44 9.68 -11.79 5.95
C ILE A 44 8.80 -12.78 6.73
N PRO A 45 8.41 -12.47 7.98
CA PRO A 45 7.40 -13.24 8.69
C PRO A 45 6.13 -13.35 7.84
N THR A 46 5.73 -14.57 7.52
CA THR A 46 4.66 -14.82 6.54
C THR A 46 3.58 -15.67 7.18
N LEU A 47 2.33 -15.26 6.99
CA LEU A 47 1.16 -16.05 7.34
C LEU A 47 0.68 -16.80 6.10
N TYR A 48 0.06 -17.96 6.30
CA TYR A 48 -0.71 -18.63 5.24
C TYR A 48 -2.06 -17.97 5.00
N ASP A 49 -2.37 -16.95 5.81
CA ASP A 49 -3.60 -16.21 5.75
C ASP A 49 -3.49 -15.02 4.80
N ALA A 50 -4.60 -14.62 4.20
CA ALA A 50 -4.69 -13.51 3.27
C ALA A 50 -5.84 -12.56 3.62
N TYR A 51 -5.66 -11.29 3.27
CA TYR A 51 -6.72 -10.28 3.28
C TYR A 51 -7.27 -10.12 1.87
N PHE A 52 -8.59 -10.02 1.75
CA PHE A 52 -9.27 -9.95 0.46
C PHE A 52 -10.20 -8.75 0.46
N TYR A 53 -9.97 -7.82 -0.46
CA TYR A 53 -10.72 -6.57 -0.57
C TYR A 53 -11.76 -6.67 -1.70
N SER A 54 -13.00 -6.26 -1.44
CA SER A 54 -14.02 -6.13 -2.47
C SER A 54 -13.92 -4.78 -3.19
N GLN A 55 -14.65 -4.60 -4.29
CA GLN A 55 -14.71 -3.31 -4.98
C GLN A 55 -15.33 -2.20 -4.11
N GLU A 56 -16.24 -2.57 -3.21
CA GLU A 56 -16.79 -1.66 -2.21
C GLU A 56 -15.73 -1.21 -1.19
N ASP A 57 -14.84 -2.13 -0.77
CA ASP A 57 -13.70 -1.77 0.11
C ASP A 57 -12.77 -0.76 -0.59
N TYR A 58 -12.47 -0.97 -1.88
CA TYR A 58 -11.66 -0.02 -2.66
C TYR A 58 -12.29 1.36 -2.73
N LYS A 59 -13.62 1.45 -2.92
CA LYS A 59 -14.32 2.73 -2.93
C LYS A 59 -14.19 3.47 -1.60
N LEU A 60 -14.29 2.75 -0.49
CA LEU A 60 -14.07 3.35 0.82
C LEU A 60 -12.63 3.86 0.96
N TYR A 61 -11.63 3.12 0.48
CA TYR A 61 -10.24 3.59 0.49
C TYR A 61 -10.03 4.82 -0.38
N ASP A 62 -10.68 4.93 -1.54
CA ASP A 62 -10.65 6.15 -2.35
C ASP A 62 -11.17 7.36 -1.55
N ASP A 63 -12.31 7.22 -0.88
CA ASP A 63 -12.88 8.29 -0.04
C ASP A 63 -11.95 8.67 1.13
N MET A 64 -11.30 7.67 1.75
CA MET A 64 -10.30 7.89 2.80
C MET A 64 -9.09 8.66 2.25
N ILE A 65 -8.50 8.18 1.15
CA ILE A 65 -7.31 8.75 0.52
C ILE A 65 -7.57 10.19 0.07
N ASP A 66 -8.71 10.46 -0.56
CA ASP A 66 -9.11 11.81 -0.99
C ASP A 66 -9.21 12.77 0.20
N THR A 67 -9.79 12.31 1.30
CA THR A 67 -9.87 13.10 2.55
C THR A 67 -8.49 13.40 3.09
N PHE A 68 -7.60 12.39 3.16
CA PHE A 68 -6.24 12.56 3.69
C PHE A 68 -5.39 13.47 2.81
N MET A 69 -5.39 13.24 1.49
CA MET A 69 -4.68 14.10 0.55
C MET A 69 -5.20 15.54 0.59
N SER A 70 -6.51 15.76 0.77
CA SER A 70 -7.06 17.11 0.96
C SER A 70 -6.50 17.82 2.19
N ILE A 71 -6.29 17.10 3.30
CA ILE A 71 -5.68 17.64 4.51
C ILE A 71 -4.20 17.97 4.27
N VAL A 72 -3.45 17.03 3.71
CA VAL A 72 -2.02 17.20 3.39
C VAL A 72 -1.82 18.42 2.50
N GLU A 73 -2.56 18.53 1.40
CA GLU A 73 -2.45 19.65 0.46
C GLU A 73 -2.79 20.99 1.14
N LYS A 74 -3.81 21.05 1.99
CA LYS A 74 -4.17 22.29 2.73
C LYS A 74 -3.08 22.72 3.69
N VAL A 75 -2.54 21.78 4.47
CA VAL A 75 -1.49 22.06 5.46
C VAL A 75 -0.20 22.48 4.75
N THR A 76 0.21 21.76 3.70
CA THR A 76 1.41 22.10 2.94
C THR A 76 1.26 23.43 2.21
N LYS A 77 0.10 23.69 1.61
CA LYS A 77 -0.16 24.98 0.95
C LYS A 77 -0.08 26.14 1.94
N GLU A 78 -0.73 26.03 3.10
CA GLU A 78 -0.67 27.06 4.13
C GLU A 78 0.76 27.27 4.65
N TYR A 79 1.53 26.18 4.82
CA TYR A 79 2.95 26.26 5.17
C TYR A 79 3.77 27.05 4.13
N VAL A 80 3.53 26.84 2.84
CA VAL A 80 4.25 27.53 1.77
C VAL A 80 3.84 29.01 1.67
N GLU A 81 2.54 29.30 1.73
CA GLU A 81 1.99 30.64 1.46
C GLU A 81 2.04 31.58 2.66
N ASN A 82 1.95 31.08 3.90
CA ASN A 82 1.83 31.88 5.11
C ASN A 82 3.06 31.78 6.03
N GLU A 83 3.90 32.81 6.02
CA GLU A 83 5.10 32.89 6.87
C GLU A 83 4.78 32.81 8.38
N SER A 84 3.66 33.38 8.81
CA SER A 84 3.29 33.35 10.24
C SER A 84 2.87 31.96 10.71
N TYR A 85 2.16 31.21 9.85
CA TYR A 85 1.81 29.81 10.11
C TYR A 85 3.03 28.90 10.07
N ARG A 86 3.91 29.09 9.07
CA ARG A 86 5.16 28.35 8.93
C ARG A 86 6.05 28.42 10.18
N LYS A 87 6.13 29.58 10.84
CA LYS A 87 6.90 29.76 12.07
C LYS A 87 6.46 28.84 13.22
N LEU A 88 5.24 28.29 13.19
CA LEU A 88 4.75 27.35 14.20
C LEU A 88 5.50 26.00 14.17
N PHE A 89 6.10 25.63 13.03
CA PHE A 89 6.80 24.35 12.86
C PHE A 89 8.24 24.38 13.38
N ALA A 90 8.81 25.58 13.62
CA ALA A 90 10.15 25.76 14.17
C ALA A 90 11.26 24.96 13.46
N LEU A 91 11.18 24.81 12.13
CA LEU A 91 12.22 24.14 11.33
C LEU A 91 13.48 24.99 11.24
N ASP A 92 14.63 24.36 10.96
CA ASP A 92 15.86 25.08 10.74
C ASP A 92 15.81 25.89 9.42
N PRO A 93 16.59 26.99 9.31
CA PRO A 93 16.51 27.89 8.16
C PRO A 93 16.83 27.23 6.80
N LEU A 94 17.67 26.19 6.77
CA LEU A 94 18.01 25.51 5.53
C LEU A 94 16.83 24.66 5.07
N THR A 95 16.23 23.88 5.97
CA THR A 95 15.06 23.06 5.69
C THR A 95 13.89 23.90 5.20
N GLU A 96 13.57 25.00 5.88
CA GLU A 96 12.51 25.92 5.44
C GLU A 96 12.79 26.45 4.01
N LYS A 97 14.02 26.89 3.74
CA LYS A 97 14.41 27.38 2.41
C LYS A 97 14.28 26.31 1.33
N LEU A 98 14.56 25.05 1.65
CA LEU A 98 14.41 23.93 0.72
C LEU A 98 12.94 23.62 0.44
N ILE A 99 12.08 23.64 1.46
CA ILE A 99 10.63 23.42 1.31
C ILE A 99 9.99 24.49 0.43
N LEU A 100 10.40 25.75 0.57
CA LEU A 100 9.85 26.87 -0.21
C LEU A 100 10.33 26.90 -1.68
N LYS A 101 11.22 25.99 -2.08
CA LYS A 101 11.69 25.93 -3.45
C LYS A 101 10.59 25.35 -4.33
N ASP A 102 10.27 26.04 -5.43
CA ASP A 102 9.40 25.50 -6.48
C ASP A 102 9.98 24.17 -7.03
N PRO A 103 9.28 23.04 -6.82
CA PRO A 103 9.75 21.73 -7.26
C PRO A 103 9.45 21.47 -8.75
N GLY A 104 8.69 22.35 -9.42
CA GLY A 104 8.30 22.23 -10.82
C GLY A 104 7.07 21.34 -11.08
N TYR A 105 6.45 20.80 -10.03
CA TYR A 105 5.21 20.02 -10.09
C TYR A 105 4.16 20.55 -9.10
N ASN A 106 2.88 20.26 -9.36
CA ASN A 106 1.74 20.84 -8.63
C ASN A 106 1.06 19.86 -7.66
N ILE A 107 1.85 18.99 -7.03
CA ILE A 107 1.38 18.05 -6.00
C ILE A 107 2.30 18.18 -4.80
N SER A 108 1.76 18.30 -3.59
CA SER A 108 2.58 18.50 -2.38
C SER A 108 3.35 17.25 -2.01
N THR A 109 2.73 16.09 -2.23
CA THR A 109 3.23 14.79 -1.79
C THR A 109 3.05 13.76 -2.91
N PRO A 110 4.06 13.55 -3.76
CA PRO A 110 3.98 12.61 -4.88
C PRO A 110 3.86 11.14 -4.47
N ILE A 111 4.32 10.79 -3.26
CA ILE A 111 4.33 9.43 -2.73
C ILE A 111 3.93 9.53 -1.25
N ALA A 112 2.91 8.78 -0.85
CA ALA A 112 2.51 8.70 0.54
C ALA A 112 2.02 7.31 0.91
N ARG A 113 2.10 6.98 2.19
CA ARG A 113 1.44 5.83 2.81
C ARG A 113 0.70 6.31 4.06
N PHE A 114 -0.61 6.05 4.10
CA PHE A 114 -1.46 6.41 5.22
C PHE A 114 -1.81 5.15 5.99
N ASP A 115 -1.26 5.02 7.18
CA ASP A 115 -1.43 3.83 7.98
C ASP A 115 -2.72 3.96 8.78
N VAL A 116 -3.63 2.99 8.61
CA VAL A 116 -4.95 2.98 9.24
C VAL A 116 -5.20 1.68 9.99
N MET A 117 -5.87 1.79 11.13
CA MET A 117 -6.53 0.66 11.78
C MET A 117 -8.00 0.67 11.35
N TYR A 118 -8.40 -0.39 10.68
CA TYR A 118 -9.72 -0.55 10.08
C TYR A 118 -10.21 -1.98 10.31
N ASP A 119 -11.44 -2.14 10.80
CA ASP A 119 -12.04 -3.45 11.09
C ASP A 119 -13.04 -3.92 10.01
N GLY A 120 -13.13 -3.21 8.88
CA GLY A 120 -14.11 -3.50 7.83
C GLY A 120 -15.48 -2.86 8.05
N ARG A 121 -15.58 -1.78 8.84
CA ARG A 121 -16.82 -1.03 9.13
C ARG A 121 -16.56 0.47 8.98
N GLU A 122 -17.60 1.30 9.06
CA GLU A 122 -17.48 2.76 8.83
C GLU A 122 -16.48 3.49 9.75
N ASP A 123 -16.13 2.91 10.91
CA ASP A 123 -15.15 3.48 11.83
C ASP A 123 -13.72 3.01 11.53
N TYR A 124 -12.85 3.94 11.14
CA TYR A 124 -11.41 3.73 11.03
C TYR A 124 -10.63 4.73 11.89
N LYS A 125 -9.43 4.33 12.31
CA LYS A 125 -8.52 5.19 13.05
C LYS A 125 -7.24 5.39 12.26
N PHE A 126 -6.84 6.64 12.17
CA PHE A 126 -5.56 7.01 11.61
C PHE A 126 -4.43 6.72 12.60
N CYS A 127 -3.33 6.16 12.10
CA CYS A 127 -2.16 5.82 12.90
C CYS A 127 -0.96 6.69 12.54
N GLU A 128 -0.60 6.77 11.26
CA GLU A 128 0.63 7.43 10.83
C GLU A 128 0.53 8.02 9.42
N LEU A 129 1.17 9.19 9.24
CA LEU A 129 1.32 9.91 7.97
C LEU A 129 2.74 9.72 7.46
N ASN A 130 2.93 8.89 6.44
CA ASN A 130 4.24 8.76 5.78
C ASN A 130 4.20 9.48 4.43
N THR A 131 4.89 10.61 4.30
CA THR A 131 4.97 11.39 3.05
C THR A 131 6.35 11.31 2.37
N ASP A 132 7.28 10.60 2.99
CA ASP A 132 8.63 10.36 2.52
C ASP A 132 9.04 8.91 2.81
N GLY A 133 9.87 8.32 1.95
CA GLY A 133 10.48 7.02 2.21
C GLY A 133 9.51 5.85 2.41
N SER A 134 8.27 5.93 1.91
CA SER A 134 7.27 4.85 2.05
C SER A 134 7.80 3.53 1.47
N SER A 135 7.80 2.49 2.30
CA SER A 135 8.39 1.17 2.01
C SER A 135 7.34 0.06 1.91
N ALA A 136 7.80 -1.18 1.71
CA ALA A 136 7.03 -2.42 1.69
C ALA A 136 6.32 -2.81 0.38
N MET A 137 6.39 -2.00 -0.68
CA MET A 137 5.71 -2.33 -1.96
C MET A 137 6.33 -3.53 -2.68
N LEU A 138 7.66 -3.67 -2.62
CA LEU A 138 8.36 -4.83 -3.20
C LEU A 138 8.07 -6.08 -2.37
N GLU A 139 8.13 -5.95 -1.06
CA GLU A 139 7.83 -6.99 -0.10
C GLU A 139 6.40 -7.52 -0.24
N ASP A 140 5.42 -6.63 -0.38
CA ASP A 140 4.01 -6.96 -0.65
C ASP A 140 3.86 -7.74 -1.96
N LYS A 141 4.45 -7.24 -3.05
CA LYS A 141 4.45 -7.93 -4.34
C LYS A 141 5.07 -9.32 -4.25
N SER A 142 6.24 -9.46 -3.62
CA SER A 142 6.93 -10.73 -3.46
C SER A 142 6.13 -11.75 -2.65
N LEU A 143 5.47 -11.31 -1.57
CA LEU A 143 4.57 -12.16 -0.80
C LEU A 143 3.33 -12.56 -1.60
N ALA A 144 2.73 -11.64 -2.36
CA ALA A 144 1.61 -11.94 -3.22
C ALA A 144 1.97 -12.94 -4.33
N ASP A 145 3.15 -12.80 -4.94
CA ASP A 145 3.70 -13.73 -5.93
C ASP A 145 3.95 -15.11 -5.34
N LEU A 146 4.38 -15.20 -4.09
CA LEU A 146 4.53 -16.47 -3.38
C LEU A 146 3.15 -17.09 -3.03
N MET A 147 2.21 -16.29 -2.53
CA MET A 147 0.89 -16.74 -2.10
C MET A 147 0.00 -17.18 -3.25
N LYS A 148 0.13 -16.58 -4.45
CA LYS A 148 -0.73 -16.91 -5.61
C LYS A 148 -0.61 -18.35 -6.08
N GLU A 149 0.50 -19.02 -5.74
CA GLU A 149 0.81 -20.41 -6.11
C GLU A 149 0.32 -21.43 -5.06
N THR A 150 -0.30 -20.96 -3.98
CA THR A 150 -0.88 -21.85 -2.97
C THR A 150 -2.16 -22.51 -3.50
N LYS A 151 -2.35 -23.78 -3.15
CA LYS A 151 -3.57 -24.53 -3.47
C LYS A 151 -4.82 -23.89 -2.88
N ALA A 152 -4.70 -23.22 -1.74
CA ALA A 152 -5.85 -22.54 -1.12
C ALA A 152 -6.33 -21.39 -1.99
N ILE A 153 -5.42 -20.55 -2.52
CA ILE A 153 -5.78 -19.48 -3.46
C ILE A 153 -6.26 -20.04 -4.80
N GLU A 154 -5.62 -21.09 -5.34
CA GLU A 154 -6.09 -21.76 -6.56
C GLU A 154 -7.52 -22.29 -6.39
N LYS A 155 -7.83 -22.93 -5.26
CA LYS A 155 -9.16 -23.46 -4.97
C LYS A 155 -10.19 -22.34 -4.84
N LEU A 156 -9.81 -21.24 -4.19
CA LEU A 156 -10.68 -20.08 -4.00
C LEU A 156 -11.01 -19.40 -5.36
N LYS A 157 -10.08 -19.42 -6.32
CA LYS A 157 -10.27 -18.92 -7.70
C LYS A 157 -11.30 -19.70 -8.51
N GLU A 158 -11.70 -20.91 -8.10
CA GLU A 158 -12.81 -21.63 -8.74
C GLU A 158 -14.16 -20.91 -8.52
N LYS A 159 -14.27 -20.09 -7.46
CA LYS A 159 -15.49 -19.37 -7.09
C LYS A 159 -15.38 -17.86 -7.27
N TYR A 160 -14.19 -17.29 -7.13
CA TYR A 160 -13.97 -15.84 -7.12
C TYR A 160 -12.95 -15.40 -8.17
N VAL A 161 -13.11 -14.18 -8.67
CA VAL A 161 -12.05 -13.49 -9.42
C VAL A 161 -11.13 -12.82 -8.39
N ILE A 162 -9.90 -13.31 -8.29
CA ILE A 162 -8.90 -12.83 -7.32
C ILE A 162 -7.68 -12.37 -8.08
N ASP A 163 -7.27 -11.14 -7.82
CA ASP A 163 -6.07 -10.52 -8.37
C ASP A 163 -5.33 -9.73 -7.28
N HIS A 164 -4.08 -9.38 -7.55
CA HIS A 164 -3.24 -8.56 -6.68
C HIS A 164 -2.86 -7.26 -7.42
N THR A 165 -2.89 -6.15 -6.69
CA THR A 165 -2.45 -4.86 -7.24
C THR A 165 -0.94 -4.70 -7.03
N ASP A 166 -0.16 -4.69 -8.11
CA ASP A 166 1.27 -4.38 -8.04
C ASP A 166 1.50 -2.90 -7.69
N LEU A 167 1.67 -2.64 -6.38
CA LEU A 167 1.88 -1.29 -5.84
C LEU A 167 3.19 -0.67 -6.36
N LEU A 168 4.22 -1.48 -6.57
CA LEU A 168 5.52 -1.00 -7.05
C LEU A 168 5.41 -0.52 -8.49
N GLN A 169 4.79 -1.31 -9.36
CA GLN A 169 4.57 -0.90 -10.76
C GLN A 169 3.66 0.32 -10.83
N SER A 170 2.59 0.36 -10.03
CA SER A 170 1.68 1.51 -9.96
C SER A 170 2.39 2.80 -9.54
N LEU A 171 3.34 2.70 -8.60
CA LEU A 171 4.18 3.82 -8.20
C LEU A 171 5.10 4.28 -9.35
N VAL A 172 5.79 3.35 -10.01
CA VAL A 172 6.68 3.67 -11.15
C VAL A 172 5.91 4.38 -12.25
N ASP A 173 4.73 3.87 -12.61
CA ASP A 173 3.86 4.46 -13.62
C ASP A 173 3.43 5.88 -13.24
N SER A 174 3.09 6.09 -11.96
CA SER A 174 2.67 7.40 -11.43
C SER A 174 3.81 8.42 -11.46
N ILE A 175 5.03 8.02 -11.07
CA ILE A 175 6.22 8.86 -11.14
C ILE A 175 6.56 9.21 -12.59
N GLU A 176 6.46 8.24 -13.51
CA GLU A 176 6.73 8.45 -14.92
C GLU A 176 5.74 9.46 -15.53
N VAL A 177 4.45 9.32 -15.22
CA VAL A 177 3.41 10.27 -15.62
C VAL A 177 3.71 11.67 -15.08
N LEU A 178 4.06 11.78 -13.79
CA LEU A 178 4.41 13.06 -13.17
C LEU A 178 5.62 13.70 -13.85
N TYR A 179 6.66 12.91 -14.14
CA TYR A 179 7.87 13.36 -14.81
C TYR A 179 7.57 13.94 -16.20
N TYR A 180 6.86 13.20 -17.06
CA TYR A 180 6.55 13.67 -18.42
C TYR A 180 5.62 14.89 -18.42
N LYS A 181 4.63 14.92 -17.52
CA LYS A 181 3.73 16.07 -17.35
C LYS A 181 4.51 17.33 -16.97
N THR A 182 5.43 17.19 -16.02
CA THR A 182 6.31 18.27 -15.55
C THR A 182 7.25 18.78 -16.64
N LYS A 183 7.81 17.87 -17.46
CA LYS A 183 8.72 18.22 -18.56
C LYS A 183 8.01 18.63 -19.86
N LYS A 184 6.67 18.58 -19.92
CA LYS A 184 5.87 18.81 -21.14
C LYS A 184 6.30 17.90 -22.31
N LEU A 185 6.67 16.66 -22.00
CA LEU A 185 7.11 15.65 -22.95
C LEU A 185 5.96 14.66 -23.23
N LYS A 186 5.97 14.01 -24.41
CA LYS A 186 5.06 12.88 -24.69
C LYS A 186 5.64 11.62 -24.05
N LYS A 187 4.80 10.84 -23.36
CA LYS A 187 5.13 9.48 -22.93
C LYS A 187 5.47 8.64 -24.18
N LYS A 188 6.58 7.91 -24.14
CA LYS A 188 7.04 7.07 -25.25
C LYS A 188 6.33 5.72 -25.25
#